data_AF-A0A8J5R036-F1
#
_entry.id   AF-A0A8J5R036-F1
#
_cell.length_a   1.000
_cell.length_b   1.000
_cell.length_c   1.000
_cell.angle_alpha   90.00
_cell.angle_beta   90.00
_cell.angle_gamma   90.00
#
_symmetry.space_group_name_H-M   'P 1'
#
loop_
_entity.id
_entity.type
_entity.pdbx_description
1 polymer ?
#
loop_
_entity_poly.entity_id
_entity_poly.type
_entity_poly.pdbx_seq_one_letter_code
_entity_poly.pdbx_strand_id
1 'polypeptide(L)'
;MSLISEAKSTAASKVFAGMPHRSVVSWMAMLSGYARNRRPQEALELFALTHASGAQPNQFTYGSAASACAGAECARSGEQVHACAAKGRFAGDLFVQSALMVMHLRSGSMEDA
;
A
#
# COMPACT_ATOMS: atom_id res chain seq x y z
N MET A 1 21.98 -2.82 -5.00
CA MET A 1 21.21 -3.19 -6.20
C MET A 1 19.83 -2.56 -6.09
N SER A 2 19.68 -1.38 -6.71
CA SER A 2 18.46 -0.71 -7.18
C SER A 2 17.19 -0.66 -6.30
N LEU A 3 17.19 0.10 -5.20
CA LEU A 3 15.92 0.42 -4.49
C LEU A 3 15.41 1.85 -4.71
N ILE A 4 16.11 2.65 -5.52
CA ILE A 4 15.69 4.00 -5.91
C ILE A 4 16.13 4.26 -7.36
N SER A 5 15.95 3.30 -8.28
CA SER A 5 15.96 3.66 -9.69
C SER A 5 14.63 4.35 -9.98
N GLU A 6 14.62 5.66 -9.76
CA GLU A 6 13.60 6.57 -10.29
C GLU A 6 12.13 6.16 -10.06
N ALA A 7 11.72 5.95 -8.81
CA ALA A 7 10.30 6.11 -8.49
C ALA A 7 9.93 7.57 -8.83
N LYS A 8 9.43 7.79 -10.05
CA LYS A 8 9.20 9.09 -10.71
C LYS A 8 8.89 10.20 -9.69
N SER A 9 9.88 11.07 -9.53
CA SER A 9 10.10 11.96 -8.39
C SER A 9 8.97 12.97 -8.21
N THR A 10 8.02 12.68 -7.32
CA THR A 10 7.16 13.72 -6.77
C THR A 10 7.93 14.53 -5.72
N ALA A 11 7.56 15.80 -5.51
CA ALA A 11 8.14 16.60 -4.42
C ALA A 11 7.98 15.89 -3.06
N ALA A 12 6.86 15.21 -2.84
CA ALA A 12 6.60 14.40 -1.65
C ALA A 12 7.62 13.25 -1.49
N SER A 13 7.93 12.51 -2.56
CA SER A 13 8.93 11.43 -2.53
C SER A 13 10.31 11.93 -2.14
N LYS A 14 10.73 13.09 -2.65
CA LYS A 14 12.03 13.71 -2.32
C LYS A 14 12.11 14.11 -0.85
N VAL A 15 11.07 14.79 -0.34
CA VAL A 15 11.01 15.19 1.07
C VAL A 15 11.02 13.95 1.97
N PHE A 16 10.23 12.94 1.63
CA PHE A 16 10.16 11.68 2.37
C PHE A 16 11.49 10.91 2.39
N ALA A 17 12.22 10.89 1.27
CA ALA A 17 13.54 10.27 1.18
C ALA A 17 14.55 10.98 2.08
N GLY A 18 14.48 12.31 2.20
CA GLY A 18 15.36 13.12 3.04
C GLY A 18 15.02 13.15 4.54
N MET A 19 13.92 12.54 4.99
CA MET A 19 13.57 12.50 6.41
C MET A 19 14.52 11.59 7.19
N PRO A 20 15.20 12.08 8.25
CA PRO A 20 16.06 11.23 9.09
C PRO A 20 15.25 10.21 9.88
N HIS A 21 14.02 10.55 10.26
CA HIS A 21 13.06 9.67 10.91
C HIS A 21 11.72 9.77 10.21
N ARG A 22 11.16 8.62 9.79
CA ARG A 22 9.85 8.53 9.15
C ARG A 22 8.82 8.08 10.18
N SER A 23 7.77 8.86 10.36
CA SER A 23 6.67 8.53 11.26
C SER A 23 5.59 7.77 10.51
N VAL A 24 4.69 7.11 11.26
CA VAL A 24 3.50 6.46 10.67
C VAL A 24 2.72 7.42 9.78
N VAL A 25 2.62 8.70 10.18
CA VAL A 25 1.95 9.74 9.40
C VAL A 25 2.65 9.99 8.06
N SER A 26 3.99 10.04 8.02
CA SER A 26 4.70 10.26 6.75
C SER A 26 4.59 9.06 5.80
N TRP A 27 4.60 7.82 6.33
CA TRP A 27 4.32 6.62 5.56
C TRP A 27 2.90 6.63 4.97
N MET A 28 1.90 6.97 5.79
CA MET A 28 0.50 7.04 5.37
C MET A 28 0.27 8.13 4.32
N ALA A 29 0.90 9.30 4.48
CA ALA A 29 0.80 10.39 3.51
C ALA A 29 1.33 9.95 2.13
N MET A 30 2.44 9.23 2.10
CA MET A 30 3.01 8.68 0.87
C MET A 30 2.15 7.58 0.26
N LEU A 31 1.69 6.59 1.05
CA LEU A 31 0.78 5.53 0.58
C LEU A 31 -0.51 6.11 -0.01
N SER A 32 -1.13 7.07 0.69
CA SER A 32 -2.34 7.76 0.23
C SER A 32 -2.07 8.58 -1.04
N GLY A 33 -0.87 9.16 -1.16
CA GLY A 33 -0.40 9.83 -2.37
C GLY A 33 -0.33 8.87 -3.56
N TYR A 34 0.29 7.70 -3.39
CA TYR A 34 0.37 6.69 -4.44
C TYR A 34 -1.00 6.12 -4.81
N ALA A 35 -1.87 5.88 -3.82
CA ALA A 35 -3.24 5.41 -4.06
C ALA A 35 -4.04 6.39 -4.95
N ARG A 36 -4.02 7.68 -4.61
CA ARG A 36 -4.73 8.73 -5.39
C ARG A 36 -4.19 8.89 -6.81
N ASN A 37 -2.89 8.64 -7.00
CA ASN A 37 -2.23 8.77 -8.29
C ASN A 37 -2.19 7.47 -9.10
N ARG A 38 -2.92 6.41 -8.68
CA ARG A 38 -2.94 5.10 -9.36
C ARG A 38 -1.53 4.52 -9.57
N ARG A 39 -0.71 4.58 -8.52
CA ARG A 39 0.69 4.10 -8.49
C ARG A 39 0.84 2.89 -7.55
N PRO A 40 0.26 1.72 -7.91
CA PRO A 40 0.15 0.58 -7.03
C PRO A 40 1.51 -0.08 -6.74
N GLN A 41 2.44 -0.08 -7.71
CA GLN A 41 3.78 -0.64 -7.52
C GLN A 41 4.55 0.15 -6.46
N GLU A 42 4.57 1.48 -6.56
CA GLU A 42 5.27 2.32 -5.58
C GLU A 42 4.59 2.28 -4.21
N ALA A 43 3.26 2.12 -4.16
CA ALA A 43 2.55 1.89 -2.90
C ALA A 43 2.98 0.57 -2.24
N LEU A 44 3.15 -0.51 -3.02
CA LEU A 44 3.61 -1.79 -2.50
C LEU A 44 5.07 -1.77 -2.06
N GLU A 45 5.95 -1.15 -2.83
CA GLU A 45 7.36 -1.00 -2.45
C GLU A 45 7.47 -0.25 -1.13
N LEU A 46 6.70 0.83 -0.98
CA LEU A 46 6.64 1.59 0.25
C LEU A 46 6.04 0.78 1.40
N PHE A 47 4.98 0.00 1.15
CA PHE A 47 4.38 -0.90 2.12
C PHE A 47 5.37 -2.00 2.58
N ALA A 48 6.13 -2.60 1.67
CA ALA A 48 7.19 -3.54 2.00
C ALA A 48 8.29 -2.87 2.84
N LEU A 49 8.65 -1.62 2.49
CA LEU A 49 9.64 -0.85 3.25
C LEU A 49 9.15 -0.51 4.66
N THR A 50 7.85 -0.27 4.88
CA THR A 50 7.32 -0.10 6.26
C THR A 50 7.65 -1.32 7.11
N HIS A 51 7.40 -2.54 6.60
CA HIS A 51 7.71 -3.79 7.30
C HIS A 51 9.22 -3.97 7.54
N ALA A 52 10.06 -3.63 6.55
CA ALA A 52 11.51 -3.78 6.66
C ALA A 52 12.17 -2.74 7.59
N SER A 53 11.57 -1.56 7.75
CA SER A 53 12.12 -0.46 8.55
C SER A 53 11.97 -0.63 10.07
N GLY A 54 11.32 -1.71 10.52
CA GLY A 54 10.96 -1.91 11.93
C GLY A 54 9.81 -1.01 12.41
N ALA A 55 9.31 -0.10 11.56
CA ALA A 55 8.07 0.61 11.81
C ALA A 55 6.92 -0.41 11.81
N GLN A 56 6.07 -0.40 12.85
CA GLN A 56 4.91 -1.28 12.88
C GLN A 56 3.82 -0.74 11.96
N PRO A 57 3.45 -1.46 10.89
CA PRO A 57 2.26 -1.14 10.11
C PRO A 57 1.04 -1.20 11.02
N ASN A 58 0.12 -0.25 10.86
CA ASN A 58 -1.17 -0.25 11.56
C ASN A 58 -2.32 -0.56 10.59
N GLN A 59 -3.55 -0.67 11.09
CA GLN A 59 -4.74 -0.94 10.27
C GLN A 59 -4.90 0.04 9.10
N PHE A 60 -4.52 1.31 9.29
CA PHE A 60 -4.58 2.32 8.25
C PHE A 60 -3.54 2.11 7.16
N THR A 61 -2.36 1.57 7.51
CA THR A 61 -1.30 1.23 6.55
C THR A 61 -1.80 0.17 5.57
N TYR A 62 -2.46 -0.88 6.08
CA TYR A 62 -3.08 -1.92 5.26
C TYR A 62 -4.25 -1.37 4.43
N GLY A 63 -5.12 -0.54 5.01
CA GLY A 63 -6.23 0.09 4.30
C GLY A 63 -5.77 0.97 3.12
N SER A 64 -4.74 1.79 3.32
CA SER A 64 -4.16 2.62 2.26
C SER A 64 -3.49 1.78 1.17
N ALA A 65 -2.77 0.71 1.54
CA ALA A 65 -2.15 -0.20 0.56
C ALA A 65 -3.20 -0.96 -0.27
N ALA A 66 -4.27 -1.46 0.38
CA ALA A 66 -5.39 -2.11 -0.30
C ALA A 66 -6.10 -1.13 -1.25
N SER A 67 -6.35 0.11 -0.81
CA SER A 67 -6.94 1.14 -1.66
C SER A 67 -6.06 1.50 -2.87
N ALA A 68 -4.73 1.48 -2.72
CA ALA A 68 -3.82 1.72 -3.84
C ALA A 68 -3.87 0.59 -4.88
N CYS A 69 -4.15 -0.64 -4.43
CA CYS A 69 -4.25 -1.83 -5.26
C CYS A 69 -5.67 -2.14 -5.76
N ALA A 70 -6.64 -1.26 -5.53
CA ALA A 70 -8.05 -1.45 -5.91
C ALA A 70 -8.32 -1.12 -7.40
N GLY A 71 -7.38 -1.41 -8.30
CA GLY A 71 -7.54 -1.26 -9.75
C GLY A 71 -7.48 -2.62 -10.45
N ALA A 72 -8.15 -2.76 -11.59
CA ALA A 72 -8.24 -4.01 -12.35
C ALA A 72 -6.84 -4.61 -12.67
N GLU A 73 -5.88 -3.76 -13.02
CA GLU A 73 -4.49 -4.18 -13.31
C GLU A 73 -3.64 -4.53 -12.07
N CYS A 74 -4.22 -4.46 -10.87
CA CYS A 74 -3.51 -4.59 -9.59
C CYS A 74 -3.86 -5.86 -8.80
N ALA A 75 -4.57 -6.83 -9.38
CA ALA A 75 -5.05 -8.01 -8.65
C ALA A 75 -3.96 -8.76 -7.88
N ARG A 76 -2.79 -8.99 -8.50
CA ARG A 76 -1.64 -9.62 -7.83
C ARG A 76 -1.11 -8.78 -6.66
N SER A 77 -1.09 -7.47 -6.82
CA SER A 77 -0.64 -6.53 -5.79
C SER A 77 -1.59 -6.52 -4.60
N GLY A 78 -2.90 -6.54 -4.88
CA GLY A 78 -3.95 -6.66 -3.88
C GLY A 78 -3.84 -7.95 -3.06
N GLU A 79 -3.57 -9.07 -3.73
CA GLU A 79 -3.40 -10.37 -3.07
C GLU A 79 -2.20 -10.38 -2.11
N GLN A 80 -1.11 -9.70 -2.45
CA GLN A 80 0.04 -9.56 -1.55
C GLN A 80 -0.34 -8.80 -0.27
N VAL A 81 -1.09 -7.70 -0.40
CA VAL A 81 -1.57 -6.94 0.77
C VAL A 81 -2.51 -7.79 1.63
N HIS A 82 -3.43 -8.54 0.99
CA HIS A 82 -4.32 -9.46 1.68
C HIS A 82 -3.53 -10.52 2.46
N ALA A 83 -2.60 -11.22 1.81
CA ALA A 83 -1.80 -12.26 2.43
C ALA A 83 -0.99 -11.73 3.62
N CYS A 84 -0.44 -10.51 3.51
CA CYS A 84 0.24 -9.84 4.62
C CYS A 84 -0.71 -9.52 5.79
N ALA A 85 -1.94 -9.09 5.52
CA ALA A 85 -2.93 -8.81 6.56
C ALA A 85 -3.39 -10.09 7.28
N ALA A 86 -3.64 -11.15 6.52
CA ALA A 86 -4.11 -12.45 7.01
C ALA A 86 -3.08 -13.16 7.91
N LYS A 87 -1.78 -12.98 7.64
CA LYS A 87 -0.69 -13.53 8.46
C LYS A 87 -0.35 -12.66 9.67
N GLY A 88 -0.89 -11.44 9.72
CA GLY A 88 -0.55 -10.43 10.72
C GLY A 88 -1.61 -10.26 11.80
N ARG A 89 -1.37 -9.27 12.67
CA ARG A 89 -2.28 -8.88 13.77
C ARG A 89 -3.63 -8.31 13.33
N PHE A 90 -3.83 -8.06 12.03
CA PHE A 90 -5.02 -7.42 11.47
C PHE A 90 -5.93 -8.38 10.71
N ALA A 91 -5.73 -9.69 10.83
CA ALA A 91 -6.56 -10.68 10.16
C ALA A 91 -8.07 -10.55 10.47
N GLY A 92 -8.44 -10.13 11.69
CA GLY A 92 -9.82 -9.91 12.10
C GLY A 92 -10.27 -8.44 12.16
N ASP A 93 -9.44 -7.50 11.68
CA ASP A 93 -9.75 -6.08 11.78
C ASP A 93 -10.80 -5.68 10.73
N LEU A 94 -11.98 -5.25 11.18
CA LEU A 94 -13.11 -4.93 10.30
C LEU A 94 -12.77 -3.84 9.27
N PHE A 95 -11.96 -2.85 9.67
CA PHE A 95 -11.56 -1.77 8.77
C PHE A 95 -10.65 -2.31 7.66
N VAL A 96 -9.67 -3.13 8.00
CA VAL A 96 -8.80 -3.79 7.02
C VAL A 96 -9.58 -4.72 6.10
N GLN A 97 -10.49 -5.53 6.66
CA GLN A 97 -11.32 -6.46 5.88
C GLN A 97 -12.24 -5.73 4.89
N SER A 98 -12.84 -4.62 5.32
CA SER A 98 -13.66 -3.78 4.43
C SER A 98 -12.82 -3.20 3.27
N ALA A 99 -11.62 -2.70 3.56
CA ALA A 99 -10.72 -2.18 2.53
C ALA A 99 -10.25 -3.27 1.54
N LEU A 100 -9.96 -4.48 2.03
CA LEU A 100 -9.60 -5.63 1.19
C LEU A 100 -10.76 -6.10 0.32
N MET A 101 -11.99 -6.08 0.84
CA MET A 101 -13.19 -6.38 0.07
C MET A 101 -13.38 -5.39 -1.08
N VAL A 102 -13.28 -4.09 -0.81
CA VAL A 102 -13.36 -3.05 -1.85
C VAL A 102 -12.24 -3.22 -2.89
N MET A 103 -11.05 -3.59 -2.45
CA MET A 103 -9.93 -3.86 -3.34
C MET A 103 -10.25 -5.04 -4.27
N HIS A 104 -10.69 -6.18 -3.74
CA HIS A 104 -11.06 -7.36 -4.53
C HIS A 104 -12.21 -7.09 -5.51
N LEU A 105 -13.24 -6.36 -5.08
CA LEU A 105 -14.37 -5.97 -5.93
C LEU A 105 -13.98 -5.05 -7.10
N ARG A 106 -12.86 -4.34 -7.00
CA ARG A 106 -12.39 -3.41 -8.04
C ARG A 106 -11.22 -3.94 -8.84
N SER A 107 -10.44 -4.88 -8.29
CA SER A 107 -9.39 -5.60 -9.01
C SER A 107 -9.96 -6.77 -9.80
N GLY A 108 -11.01 -7.41 -9.28
CA GLY A 108 -11.90 -8.25 -10.05
C GLY A 108 -12.87 -7.35 -10.79
N SER A 109 -12.51 -6.94 -12.01
CA SER A 109 -13.54 -6.73 -13.01
C SER A 109 -14.49 -7.93 -12.95
N MET A 110 -15.79 -7.70 -12.87
CA MET A 110 -16.80 -8.70 -13.23
C MET A 110 -16.63 -9.01 -14.72
N GLU A 111 -15.55 -9.69 -15.09
CA GLU A 111 -15.48 -10.47 -16.32
C GLU A 111 -15.90 -11.87 -15.93
N ASP A 112 -17.21 -12.05 -15.80
CA ASP A 112 -17.93 -13.31 -15.98
C ASP A 112 -19.42 -12.98 -16.06
N ALA A 113 -19.84 -12.57 -17.27
CA ALA A 113 -21.19 -12.71 -17.79
C ALA A 113 -21.09 -13.16 -19.24
#